data_AF-A0A383AF52-F1
#
_entry.id   AF-A0A383AF52-F1
#
_cell.length_a   1.000
_cell.length_b   1.000
_cell.length_c   1.000
_cell.angle_alpha   90.00
_cell.angle_beta   90.00
_cell.angle_gamma   90.00
#
_symmetry.space_group_name_H-M   'P 1'
#
loop_
_entity.id
_entity.type
_entity.pdbx_description
1 polymer ?
#
loop_
_entity_poly.entity_id
_entity_poly.type
_entity_poly.pdbx_seq_one_letter_code
_entity_poly.pdbx_strand_id
1 'polypeptide(L)' 'MTLQYSPKKNPRVIIIQKLYSKYFNNEENLIFPKHRFKKFIKDVVNG' A
#
# COMPACT_ATOMS: atom_id res chain seq x y z
N MET A 1 -2.53 -23.05 -16.32
CA MET A 1 -2.48 -22.52 -14.94
C MET A 1 -3.38 -21.30 -14.87
N THR A 2 -4.40 -21.28 -14.01
CA THR A 2 -5.20 -20.07 -13.79
C THR A 2 -4.41 -19.11 -12.88
N LEU A 3 -4.12 -17.92 -13.38
CA LEU A 3 -3.45 -16.88 -12.58
C LEU A 3 -4.44 -16.38 -11.53
N GLN A 4 -4.27 -16.82 -10.28
CA GLN A 4 -5.07 -16.35 -9.15
C GLN A 4 -4.66 -14.91 -8.82
N TYR A 5 -5.39 -13.95 -9.38
CA TYR A 5 -5.21 -12.54 -9.08
C TYR A 5 -5.74 -12.22 -7.68
N SER A 6 -4.88 -11.67 -6.81
CA SER A 6 -5.30 -11.17 -5.49
C SER A 6 -5.14 -9.65 -5.45
N PRO A 7 -6.25 -8.88 -5.48
CA PRO A 7 -6.20 -7.42 -5.44
C PRO A 7 -5.49 -6.88 -4.19
N LYS A 8 -5.60 -7.60 -3.07
CA LYS A 8 -4.99 -7.22 -1.78
C LYS A 8 -3.46 -7.25 -1.78
N LYS A 9 -2.84 -7.99 -2.70
CA LYS A 9 -1.37 -8.06 -2.84
C LYS A 9 -0.84 -7.12 -3.92
N ASN A 10 -1.73 -6.40 -4.62
CA ASN A 10 -1.32 -5.47 -5.67
C ASN A 10 -0.75 -4.19 -5.03
N PRO A 11 0.52 -3.82 -5.31
CA PRO A 11 1.14 -2.65 -4.70
C PRO A 11 0.38 -1.35 -4.97
N ARG A 12 -0.25 -1.19 -6.14
CA ARG A 12 -1.02 0.02 -6.47
C ARG A 12 -2.27 0.16 -5.61
N VAL A 13 -2.98 -0.95 -5.39
CA VAL A 13 -4.17 -0.97 -4.51
C VAL A 13 -3.76 -0.64 -3.07
N ILE A 14 -2.64 -1.22 -2.60
CA ILE A 14 -2.10 -0.93 -1.26
C ILE A 14 -1.76 0.56 -1.11
N ILE A 15 -1.11 1.17 -2.11
CA ILE A 15 -0.75 2.59 -2.10
C ILE A 15 -2.00 3.46 -1.97
N ILE A 16 -3.02 3.23 -2.81
CA ILE A 16 -4.27 4.02 -2.79
C ILE A 16 -4.96 3.91 -1.43
N GLN A 17 -5.05 2.71 -0.85
CA GLN A 17 -5.61 2.51 0.49
C GLN A 17 -4.83 3.27 1.57
N LYS A 18 -3.50 3.23 1.52
CA LYS A 18 -2.65 3.92 2.49
C LYS A 18 -2.72 5.44 2.34
N LEU A 19 -2.77 5.96 1.12
CA LEU A 19 -2.99 7.39 0.86
C LEU A 19 -4.36 7.82 1.39
N TYR A 20 -5.43 7.07 1.08
CA TYR A 20 -6.76 7.37 1.58
C TYR A 20 -6.80 7.42 3.11
N SER A 21 -6.24 6.43 3.79
CA SER A 21 -6.10 6.44 5.26
C SER A 21 -5.28 7.62 5.76
N LYS A 22 -4.16 7.96 5.13
CA LYS A 22 -3.29 9.09 5.52
C LYS A 22 -4.01 10.43 5.45
N TYR A 23 -4.81 10.67 4.41
CA TYR A 23 -5.53 11.92 4.22
C TYR A 23 -6.79 12.03 5.07
N PHE A 24 -7.41 10.89 5.41
CA PHE A 24 -8.67 10.89 6.14
C PHE A 24 -8.49 10.76 7.66
N ASN A 25 -7.51 9.96 8.12
CA ASN A 25 -7.23 9.70 9.53
C ASN A 25 -6.02 10.52 10.01
N ASN A 26 -6.09 11.86 9.95
CA ASN A 26 -5.04 12.80 10.38
C ASN A 26 -4.15 12.23 11.50
N GLU A 27 -2.93 11.78 11.12
CA GLU A 27 -1.87 11.26 12.01
C GLU A 27 -1.89 9.76 12.40
N GLU A 28 -2.48 8.87 11.60
CA GLU A 28 -2.27 7.43 11.82
C GLU A 28 -0.85 6.97 11.42
N ASN A 29 -0.15 6.30 12.33
CA ASN A 29 1.17 5.69 12.07
C ASN A 29 1.08 4.65 10.93
N LEU A 30 1.57 5.01 9.74
CA LEU A 30 1.54 4.14 8.56
C LEU A 30 2.49 2.94 8.71
N ILE A 31 1.93 1.80 9.12
CA ILE A 31 2.66 0.53 9.16
C ILE A 31 2.67 -0.13 7.78
N PHE A 32 3.87 -0.52 7.32
CA PHE A 32 4.09 -1.22 6.06
C PHE A 32 4.62 -2.65 6.31
N PRO A 33 3.79 -3.70 6.14
CA PRO A 33 4.19 -5.09 6.34
C PRO A 33 5.24 -5.55 5.31
N LYS A 34 5.84 -6.74 5.50
CA LYS A 34 6.84 -7.29 4.58
C LYS A 34 6.23 -7.53 3.20
N HIS A 35 6.72 -6.83 2.19
CA HIS A 35 6.23 -6.91 0.82
C HIS A 35 7.39 -6.72 -0.18
N ARG A 36 7.36 -7.43 -1.32
CA ARG A 36 8.42 -7.33 -2.35
C ARG A 36 8.61 -5.89 -2.84
N PHE A 37 7.51 -5.15 -2.96
CA PHE A 37 7.49 -3.75 -3.40
C PHE A 37 7.44 -2.75 -2.24
N LYS A 38 7.88 -3.12 -1.02
CA LYS A 38 7.78 -2.26 0.16
C LYS A 38 8.48 -0.91 -0.02
N LYS A 39 9.66 -0.87 -0.66
CA LYS A 39 10.38 0.37 -0.97
C LYS A 39 9.52 1.29 -1.85
N PHE A 40 9.05 0.78 -2.99
CA PHE A 40 8.17 1.51 -3.90
C PHE A 40 6.89 2.03 -3.21
N ILE A 41 6.23 1.20 -2.40
CA ILE A 41 5.01 1.61 -1.68
C ILE A 41 5.33 2.75 -0.69
N LYS A 42 6.46 2.68 0.03
CA LYS A 42 6.87 3.73 0.97
C LYS A 42 7.19 5.03 0.27
N ASP A 43 7.98 4.96 -0.81
CA ASP A 43 8.42 6.13 -1.56
C ASP A 43 7.18 6.89 -2.08
N VAL A 44 6.20 6.20 -2.68
CA VAL A 44 4.99 6.83 -3.21
C VAL A 44 4.07 7.40 -2.12
N VAL A 45 3.94 6.74 -0.96
CA VAL A 45 3.04 7.19 0.12
C VAL A 45 3.65 8.35 0.92
N ASN A 46 4.97 8.42 1.02
CA ASN A 46 5.67 9.45 1.79
C ASN A 46 6.08 10.67 0.96
N GLY A 47 6.27 10.52 -0.36
CA GLY A 47 6.78 11.58 -1.24
C GLY A 47 8.27 11.42 -1.50
#